data_AF-A0A099XNK1-F1
#
_entry.id   AF-A0A099XNK1-F1
#
_cell.length_a   1.000
_cell.length_b   1.000
_cell.length_c   1.000
_cell.angle_alpha   90.00
_cell.angle_beta   90.00
_cell.angle_gamma   90.00
#
_symmetry.space_group_name_H-M   'P 1'
#
loop_
_entity.id
_entity.type
_entity.pdbx_description
1 polymer ?
#
loop_
_entity_poly.entity_id
_entity_poly.type
_entity_poly.pdbx_seq_one_letter_code
_entity_poly.pdbx_strand_id
1 'polypeptide(L)'
;MFEYLAKNLWVLVTIMLPGMFTYGIWRLLLILNPSSIIQTAYLTQIDELNVLTWCIIIAIALLQQSVGLVIEFVLFFITRKKKMPLSNYHLLFHKRFKLANKNKITDYANSVISNLFLSINIFVGLLFLLIYFLFFENLEFQHWIICVLIFFTITVLLNVFFRIQTSLKVIKK
;
A
#
# COMPACT_ATOMS: atom_id res chain seq x y z
N MET A 1 2.86 15.35 -24.26
CA MET A 1 1.47 14.93 -23.96
C MET A 1 1.41 13.53 -23.36
N PHE A 2 1.99 12.52 -24.03
CA PHE A 2 2.07 11.14 -23.50
C PHE A 2 2.74 11.01 -22.13
N GLU A 3 3.79 11.77 -21.87
CA GLU A 3 4.52 11.70 -20.59
C GLU A 3 3.68 12.19 -19.39
N TYR A 4 2.89 13.25 -19.58
CA TYR A 4 1.95 13.73 -18.55
C TYR A 4 0.81 12.73 -18.33
N LEU A 5 0.32 12.12 -19.41
CA LEU A 5 -0.72 11.09 -19.34
C LEU A 5 -0.20 9.86 -18.59
N ALA A 6 1.04 9.43 -18.87
CA ALA A 6 1.70 8.33 -18.16
C ALA A 6 1.94 8.64 -16.68
N LYS A 7 2.36 9.86 -16.32
CA LYS A 7 2.50 10.29 -14.91
C LYS A 7 1.17 10.31 -14.16
N ASN A 8 0.10 10.78 -14.81
CA ASN A 8 -1.24 10.79 -14.21
C ASN A 8 -1.81 9.36 -14.07
N LEU A 9 -1.62 8.51 -15.09
CA LEU A 9 -1.99 7.10 -15.02
C LEU A 9 -1.23 6.38 -13.89
N TRP A 10 0.03 6.74 -13.70
CA TRP A 10 0.88 6.18 -12.64
C TRP A 10 0.37 6.55 -11.24
N VAL A 11 0.00 7.82 -11.03
CA VAL A 11 -0.64 8.25 -9.77
C VAL A 11 -1.94 7.48 -9.54
N LEU A 12 -2.76 7.31 -10.58
CA LEU A 12 -4.01 6.57 -10.49
C LEU A 12 -3.77 5.09 -10.13
N VAL A 13 -2.80 4.45 -10.76
CA VAL A 13 -2.49 3.03 -10.53
C VAL A 13 -1.82 2.78 -9.19
N THR A 14 -0.91 3.64 -8.75
CA THR A 14 -0.11 3.40 -7.54
C THR A 14 -0.72 3.96 -6.26
N ILE A 15 -1.60 4.96 -6.38
CA ILE A 15 -2.23 5.64 -5.24
C ILE A 15 -3.73 5.32 -5.19
N MET A 16 -4.48 5.56 -6.27
CA MET A 16 -5.94 5.38 -6.23
C MET A 16 -6.36 3.91 -6.12
N LEU A 17 -5.73 2.99 -6.86
CA LEU A 17 -6.10 1.57 -6.80
C LEU A 17 -5.95 0.95 -5.40
N PRO A 18 -4.85 1.15 -4.65
CA PRO A 18 -4.75 0.70 -3.25
C PRO A 18 -5.82 1.30 -2.34
N GLY A 19 -6.10 2.60 -2.48
CA GLY A 19 -7.14 3.26 -1.69
C GLY A 19 -8.53 2.69 -1.97
N MET A 20 -8.87 2.49 -3.25
CA MET A 20 -10.10 1.84 -3.69
C MET A 20 -10.19 0.41 -3.17
N PHE A 21 -9.09 -0.35 -3.22
CA PHE A 21 -9.04 -1.72 -2.72
C PHE A 21 -9.34 -1.78 -1.22
N THR A 22 -8.67 -0.96 -0.42
CA THR A 22 -8.88 -0.92 1.03
C THR A 22 -10.27 -0.42 1.39
N TYR A 23 -10.77 0.61 0.72
CA TYR A 23 -12.14 1.08 0.89
C TYR A 23 -13.17 -0.01 0.55
N GLY A 24 -12.95 -0.73 -0.56
CA GLY A 24 -13.82 -1.83 -0.98
C GLY A 24 -13.85 -2.98 0.02
N ILE A 25 -12.69 -3.38 0.57
CA ILE A 25 -12.64 -4.40 1.63
C ILE A 25 -13.36 -3.91 2.88
N TRP A 26 -13.08 -2.68 3.33
CA TRP A 26 -13.77 -2.10 4.48
C TRP A 26 -15.29 -2.14 4.33
N ARG A 27 -15.78 -1.73 3.15
CA ARG A 27 -17.21 -1.79 2.79
C ARG A 27 -17.78 -3.19 2.86
N LEU A 28 -17.14 -4.16 2.21
CA LEU A 28 -17.60 -5.55 2.21
C LEU A 28 -17.66 -6.12 3.64
N LEU A 29 -16.66 -5.84 4.46
CA LEU A 29 -16.62 -6.32 5.84
C LEU A 29 -17.72 -5.68 6.70
N LEU A 30 -18.00 -4.39 6.52
CA LEU A 30 -19.09 -3.70 7.23
C LEU A 30 -20.48 -4.17 6.78
N ILE A 31 -20.67 -4.57 5.52
CA ILE A 31 -21.94 -5.14 5.06
C ILE A 31 -22.15 -6.54 5.66
N LEU A 32 -21.10 -7.35 5.70
CA LEU A 32 -21.15 -8.71 6.24
C LEU A 32 -21.24 -8.75 7.77
N ASN A 33 -20.74 -7.71 8.45
CA ASN A 33 -20.82 -7.54 9.89
C ASN A 33 -21.07 -6.06 10.22
N PRO A 34 -22.35 -5.65 10.27
CA PRO A 34 -22.70 -4.27 10.53
C PRO A 34 -22.06 -3.78 11.82
N SER A 35 -21.38 -2.64 11.72
CA SER A 35 -20.77 -2.00 12.88
C SER A 35 -21.83 -1.56 13.88
N SER A 36 -21.52 -1.69 15.16
CA SER A 36 -22.33 -1.10 16.24
C SER A 36 -22.19 0.43 16.30
N ILE A 37 -21.12 0.98 15.70
CA ILE A 37 -20.75 2.40 15.71
C ILE A 37 -21.20 3.08 14.41
N ILE A 38 -20.88 2.48 13.27
CA ILE A 38 -21.27 2.99 11.95
C ILE A 38 -22.49 2.22 11.46
N GLN A 39 -23.67 2.81 11.66
CA GLN A 39 -24.91 2.23 11.17
C GLN A 39 -24.92 2.20 9.64
N THR A 40 -25.54 1.15 9.08
CA THR A 40 -25.68 0.95 7.64
C THR A 40 -26.36 2.12 6.92
N ALA A 41 -27.22 2.88 7.62
CA ALA A 41 -27.86 4.08 7.10
C ALA A 41 -26.86 5.22 6.79
N TYR A 42 -25.82 5.41 7.61
CA TYR A 42 -24.78 6.40 7.33
C TYR A 42 -23.86 5.95 6.20
N LEU A 43 -23.63 4.64 6.09
CA LEU A 43 -22.91 4.05 4.97
C LEU A 43 -23.63 4.29 3.64
N THR A 44 -24.95 4.15 3.59
CA THR A 44 -25.75 4.46 2.39
C THR A 44 -25.73 5.95 2.04
N GLN A 45 -25.74 6.86 3.03
CA GLN A 45 -25.60 8.31 2.78
C GLN A 45 -24.25 8.67 2.17
N ILE A 46 -23.18 7.98 2.59
CA ILE A 46 -21.85 8.15 1.99
C ILE A 46 -21.86 7.71 0.52
N ASP A 47 -22.58 6.63 0.19
CA ASP A 47 -22.68 6.10 -1.18
C ASP A 47 -23.53 6.98 -2.09
N GLU A 48 -24.61 7.57 -1.58
CA GLU A 48 -25.47 8.48 -2.34
C GLU A 48 -24.73 9.76 -2.76
N LEU A 49 -23.70 10.15 -2.01
CA LEU A 49 -22.84 11.29 -2.29
C LEU A 49 -21.54 10.85 -2.95
N ASN A 50 -21.56 10.72 -4.29
CA ASN A 50 -20.39 10.39 -5.10
C ASN A 50 -19.12 11.18 -4.70
N VAL A 51 -19.25 12.49 -4.47
CA VAL A 51 -18.13 13.36 -4.08
C VAL A 51 -17.52 12.91 -2.74
N LEU A 52 -18.35 12.59 -1.75
CA LEU A 52 -17.90 12.16 -0.43
C LEU A 52 -17.18 10.81 -0.50
N THR A 53 -17.71 9.87 -1.28
CA THR A 53 -17.07 8.56 -1.53
C THR A 53 -15.67 8.74 -2.15
N TRP A 54 -15.54 9.59 -3.18
CA TRP A 54 -14.24 9.89 -3.77
C TRP A 54 -13.27 10.56 -2.79
N CYS A 55 -13.76 11.50 -1.97
CA CYS A 55 -12.93 12.13 -0.94
C CYS A 55 -12.38 11.10 0.07
N ILE A 56 -13.20 10.13 0.50
CA ILE A 56 -12.77 9.07 1.42
C ILE A 56 -11.72 8.18 0.77
N ILE A 57 -11.96 7.73 -0.47
CA ILE A 57 -11.01 6.89 -1.22
C ILE A 57 -9.67 7.62 -1.36
N ILE A 58 -9.70 8.90 -1.74
CA ILE A 58 -8.49 9.72 -1.89
C ILE A 58 -7.79 9.89 -0.54
N ALA A 59 -8.52 10.12 0.54
CA ALA A 59 -7.94 10.25 1.88
C ALA A 59 -7.24 8.96 2.33
N ILE A 60 -7.88 7.80 2.15
CA ILE A 60 -7.28 6.48 2.42
C ILE A 60 -6.02 6.28 1.57
N ALA A 61 -6.11 6.58 0.27
CA ALA A 61 -5.01 6.43 -0.67
C ALA A 61 -3.79 7.29 -0.27
N LEU A 62 -4.01 8.56 0.07
CA LEU A 62 -2.97 9.47 0.51
C LEU A 62 -2.35 9.03 1.84
N LEU A 63 -3.17 8.55 2.78
CA LEU A 63 -2.69 8.02 4.05
C LEU A 63 -1.78 6.79 3.84
N GLN A 64 -2.22 5.83 3.02
CA GLN A 64 -1.41 4.65 2.68
C GLN A 64 -0.08 5.05 2.03
N GLN A 65 -0.12 5.94 1.03
CA GLN A 65 1.06 6.40 0.32
C GLN A 65 2.03 7.14 1.26
N SER A 66 1.52 8.00 2.15
CA SER A 66 2.36 8.74 3.10
C SER A 66 3.10 7.80 4.07
N VAL A 67 2.42 6.77 4.60
CA VAL A 67 3.07 5.76 5.44
C VAL A 67 4.07 4.93 4.64
N GLY A 68 3.74 4.55 3.40
CA GLY A 68 4.66 3.86 2.49
C GLY A 68 5.96 4.65 2.27
N LEU A 69 5.84 5.97 2.04
CA LEU A 69 6.98 6.89 1.90
C LEU A 69 7.79 7.00 3.18
N VAL A 70 7.14 7.06 4.35
CA VAL A 70 7.84 7.06 5.65
C VAL A 70 8.64 5.78 5.84
N ILE A 71 8.06 4.61 5.54
CA ILE A 71 8.75 3.32 5.60
C ILE A 71 9.96 3.33 4.66
N GLU A 72 9.79 3.78 3.43
CA GLU A 72 10.88 3.88 2.46
C GLU A 72 12.01 4.80 2.94
N PHE A 73 11.65 5.96 3.50
CA PHE A 73 12.60 6.93 4.04
C PHE A 73 13.39 6.37 5.24
N VAL A 74 12.71 5.68 6.15
CA VAL A 74 13.35 5.02 7.29
C VAL A 74 14.33 3.96 6.81
N LEU A 75 13.93 3.11 5.85
CA LEU A 75 14.80 2.09 5.27
C LEU A 75 16.01 2.70 4.54
N PHE A 76 15.81 3.80 3.82
CA PHE A 76 16.90 4.55 3.19
C PHE A 76 17.92 5.06 4.24
N PHE A 77 17.45 5.63 5.34
CA PHE A 77 18.35 6.17 6.36
C PHE A 77 19.13 5.09 7.12
N ILE A 78 18.47 3.97 7.45
CA ILE A 78 19.09 2.81 8.09
C ILE A 78 20.20 2.24 7.20
N THR A 79 19.92 2.07 5.90
CA THR A 79 20.89 1.54 4.93
C THR A 79 22.04 2.51 4.62
N ARG A 80 21.84 3.83 4.79
CA ARG A 80 22.91 4.83 4.68
C ARG A 80 23.87 4.79 5.88
N LYS A 81 23.36 4.64 7.10
CA LYS A 81 24.17 4.71 8.34
C LYS A 81 25.00 3.45 8.58
N LYS A 82 24.47 2.28 8.25
CA LYS A 82 25.23 1.04 8.37
C LYS A 82 25.96 0.81 7.05
N LYS A 83 27.30 0.70 7.07
CA LYS A 83 28.07 -0.08 6.07
C LYS A 83 27.70 -1.56 6.20
N MET A 84 26.41 -1.87 6.11
CA MET A 84 25.87 -3.17 6.42
C MET A 84 26.11 -4.09 5.21
N PRO A 85 26.54 -5.34 5.42
CA PRO A 85 26.65 -6.34 4.37
C PRO A 85 25.28 -6.84 3.87
N LEU A 86 24.16 -6.18 4.22
CA LEU A 86 22.88 -6.32 3.51
C LEU A 86 22.98 -5.59 2.16
N SER A 87 23.88 -6.09 1.30
CA SER A 87 24.20 -5.50 0.00
C SER A 87 22.94 -5.32 -0.85
N ASN A 88 21.95 -6.20 -0.66
CA ASN A 88 20.66 -6.19 -1.32
C ASN A 88 19.81 -4.96 -0.95
N TYR A 89 19.59 -4.66 0.33
CA TYR A 89 18.72 -3.54 0.73
C TYR A 89 19.31 -2.17 0.38
N HIS A 90 20.64 -2.02 0.55
CA HIS A 90 21.34 -0.83 0.06
C HIS A 90 21.21 -0.69 -1.46
N LEU A 91 21.23 -1.79 -2.22
CA LEU A 91 21.01 -1.75 -3.66
C LEU A 91 19.59 -1.27 -4.01
N LEU A 92 18.58 -1.80 -3.32
CA LEU A 92 17.17 -1.52 -3.60
C LEU A 92 16.76 -0.09 -3.21
N PHE A 93 17.18 0.37 -2.04
CA PHE A 93 16.70 1.62 -1.46
C PHE A 93 17.69 2.78 -1.63
N HIS A 94 19.00 2.54 -1.77
CA HIS A 94 19.98 3.63 -1.94
C HIS A 94 20.50 3.71 -3.39
N LYS A 95 20.96 2.59 -3.97
CA LYS A 95 21.49 2.57 -5.35
C LYS A 95 20.39 2.90 -6.38
N ARG A 96 19.14 2.51 -6.14
CA ARG A 96 17.99 2.90 -6.97
C ARG A 96 17.84 4.40 -7.13
N PHE A 97 17.78 5.18 -6.03
CA PHE A 97 17.66 6.64 -6.15
C PHE A 97 18.83 7.24 -6.92
N LYS A 98 20.04 6.70 -6.73
CA LYS A 98 21.24 7.14 -7.47
C LYS A 98 21.16 6.80 -8.97
N LEU A 99 20.57 5.66 -9.34
CA LEU A 99 20.38 5.24 -10.73
C LEU A 99 19.22 6.00 -11.40
N ALA A 100 18.14 6.25 -10.67
CA ALA A 100 16.99 7.04 -11.11
C ALA A 100 17.41 8.48 -11.44
N ASN A 101 18.17 9.11 -10.54
CA ASN A 101 18.70 10.47 -10.78
C ASN A 101 19.66 10.56 -11.98
N LYS A 102 20.21 9.43 -12.44
CA LYS A 102 21.06 9.35 -13.62
C LYS A 102 20.32 8.89 -14.88
N ASN A 103 19.00 8.70 -14.82
CA ASN A 103 18.16 8.10 -15.87
C ASN A 103 18.70 6.76 -16.40
N LYS A 104 19.31 5.95 -15.53
CA LYS A 104 19.91 4.64 -15.88
C LYS A 104 19.03 3.44 -15.53
N ILE A 105 17.77 3.67 -15.16
CA ILE A 105 16.81 2.61 -14.84
C ILE A 105 15.97 2.35 -16.08
N THR A 106 15.89 1.08 -16.50
CA THR A 106 15.03 0.68 -17.63
C THR A 106 13.56 0.78 -17.27
N ASP A 107 12.68 0.99 -18.25
CA ASP A 107 11.23 1.05 -18.02
C ASP A 107 10.69 -0.23 -17.35
N TYR A 108 11.25 -1.38 -17.72
CA TYR A 108 10.95 -2.66 -17.07
C TYR A 108 11.31 -2.64 -15.57
N ALA A 109 12.48 -2.13 -15.21
CA ALA A 109 12.90 -2.02 -13.81
C ALA A 109 12.00 -1.06 -13.03
N ASN A 110 11.62 0.07 -13.62
CA ASN A 110 10.68 1.02 -13.02
C ASN A 110 9.30 0.38 -12.77
N SER A 111 8.80 -0.43 -13.70
CA SER A 111 7.54 -1.16 -13.55
C SER A 111 7.60 -2.18 -12.40
N VAL A 112 8.67 -2.99 -12.35
CA VAL A 112 8.89 -3.98 -11.28
C VAL A 112 8.97 -3.32 -9.91
N ILE A 113 9.69 -2.20 -9.79
CA ILE A 113 9.80 -1.42 -8.57
C ILE A 113 8.45 -0.80 -8.19
N SER A 114 7.69 -0.26 -9.14
CA SER A 114 6.38 0.33 -8.87
C SER A 114 5.40 -0.70 -8.33
N ASN A 115 5.44 -1.92 -8.86
CA ASN A 115 4.66 -3.05 -8.35
C ASN A 115 5.03 -3.42 -6.91
N LEU A 116 6.31 -3.32 -6.53
CA LEU A 116 6.70 -3.49 -5.12
C LEU A 116 6.01 -2.45 -4.22
N PHE A 117 6.03 -1.18 -4.59
CA PHE A 117 5.38 -0.12 -3.80
C PHE A 117 3.88 -0.28 -3.72
N LEU A 118 3.23 -0.68 -4.81
CA LEU A 118 1.81 -1.02 -4.81
C LEU A 118 1.49 -2.07 -3.74
N SER A 119 2.29 -3.13 -3.64
CA SER A 119 2.10 -4.17 -2.64
C SER A 119 2.34 -3.69 -1.21
N ILE A 120 3.30 -2.76 -1.01
CA ILE A 120 3.52 -2.13 0.30
C ILE A 120 2.32 -1.28 0.70
N ASN A 121 1.75 -0.50 -0.23
CA ASN A 121 0.56 0.31 0.04
C ASN A 121 -0.65 -0.55 0.41
N ILE A 122 -0.88 -1.65 -0.32
CA ILE A 122 -1.94 -2.61 0.00
C ILE A 122 -1.71 -3.23 1.39
N PHE A 123 -0.46 -3.60 1.72
CA PHE A 123 -0.11 -4.13 3.04
C PHE A 123 -0.43 -3.14 4.15
N VAL A 124 -0.04 -1.88 3.99
CA VAL A 124 -0.36 -0.79 4.94
C VAL A 124 -1.88 -0.61 5.06
N GLY A 125 -2.61 -0.65 3.95
CA GLY A 125 -4.06 -0.59 3.94
C GLY A 125 -4.72 -1.71 4.75
N LEU A 126 -4.26 -2.94 4.58
CA LEU A 126 -4.74 -4.09 5.35
C LEU A 126 -4.42 -3.97 6.84
N LEU A 127 -3.25 -3.44 7.20
CA LEU A 127 -2.91 -3.16 8.60
C LEU A 127 -3.84 -2.12 9.21
N PHE A 128 -4.19 -1.06 8.49
CA PHE A 128 -5.17 -0.09 8.97
C PHE A 128 -6.54 -0.72 9.20
N LEU A 129 -7.00 -1.59 8.31
CA LEU A 129 -8.25 -2.33 8.51
C LEU A 129 -8.18 -3.23 9.73
N LEU A 130 -7.07 -3.96 9.90
CA LEU A 130 -6.88 -4.82 11.05
C LEU A 130 -6.93 -4.02 12.36
N ILE A 131 -6.23 -2.87 12.41
CA ILE A 131 -6.23 -1.95 13.56
C ILE A 131 -7.65 -1.40 13.80
N TYR A 132 -8.34 -0.99 12.74
CA TYR A 132 -9.72 -0.49 12.82
C TYR A 132 -10.65 -1.52 13.46
N PHE A 133 -10.67 -2.75 12.95
CA PHE A 133 -11.57 -3.78 13.47
C PHE A 133 -11.19 -4.29 14.86
N LEU A 134 -9.90 -4.30 15.21
CA LEU A 134 -9.44 -4.70 16.56
C LEU A 134 -9.71 -3.62 17.61
N PHE A 135 -9.38 -2.36 17.32
CA PHE A 135 -9.38 -1.30 18.34
C PHE A 135 -10.63 -0.43 18.29
N PHE A 136 -11.16 -0.16 17.10
CA PHE A 136 -12.32 0.73 16.96
C PHE A 136 -13.63 -0.04 17.07
N GLU A 137 -13.79 -1.13 16.30
CA GLU A 137 -14.95 -2.02 16.41
C GLU A 137 -14.88 -2.98 17.60
N ASN A 138 -13.71 -3.04 18.27
CA ASN A 138 -13.46 -3.89 19.44
C ASN A 138 -13.81 -5.36 19.19
N LEU A 139 -13.51 -5.87 17.98
CA LEU A 139 -13.73 -7.28 17.67
C LEU A 139 -12.67 -8.14 18.36
N GLU A 140 -13.11 -9.29 18.89
CA GLU A 140 -12.19 -10.27 19.48
C GLU A 140 -11.20 -10.82 18.45
N PHE A 141 -10.00 -11.19 18.90
CA PHE A 141 -8.97 -11.79 18.03
C PHE A 141 -9.43 -13.08 17.32
N GLN A 142 -10.42 -13.78 17.88
CA GLN A 142 -10.98 -15.00 17.29
C GLN A 142 -12.07 -14.73 16.25
N HIS A 143 -12.50 -13.46 16.10
CA HIS A 143 -13.54 -13.10 15.16
C HIS A 143 -13.11 -13.37 13.71
N TRP A 144 -14.01 -13.92 12.91
CA TRP A 144 -13.70 -14.38 11.55
C TRP A 144 -13.11 -13.27 10.65
N ILE A 145 -13.57 -12.01 10.81
CA ILE A 145 -13.02 -10.84 10.10
C ILE A 145 -11.55 -10.64 10.41
N ILE A 146 -11.17 -10.73 11.69
CA ILE A 146 -9.79 -10.58 12.13
C ILE A 146 -8.94 -11.71 11.55
N CYS A 147 -9.43 -12.95 11.60
CA CYS A 147 -8.76 -14.11 10.99
C CYS A 147 -8.54 -13.92 9.48
N VAL A 148 -9.56 -13.44 8.75
CA VAL A 148 -9.48 -13.15 7.31
C VAL A 148 -8.46 -12.04 7.03
N LEU A 149 -8.50 -10.94 7.78
CA LEU A 149 -7.56 -9.82 7.61
C LEU A 149 -6.12 -10.24 7.93
N ILE A 150 -5.90 -11.07 8.95
CA ILE A 150 -4.58 -11.63 9.28
C ILE A 150 -4.09 -12.51 8.12
N PHE A 151 -4.95 -13.41 7.60
CA PHE A 151 -4.62 -14.26 6.46
C PHE A 151 -4.19 -13.43 5.24
N PHE A 152 -5.00 -12.44 4.84
CA PHE A 152 -4.66 -11.55 3.73
C PHE A 152 -3.38 -10.76 3.98
N THR A 153 -3.18 -10.27 5.20
CA THR A 153 -1.96 -9.52 5.58
C THR A 153 -0.72 -10.40 5.42
N ILE A 154 -0.77 -11.67 5.85
CA ILE A 154 0.32 -12.64 5.66
C ILE A 154 0.55 -12.92 4.17
N THR A 155 -0.50 -13.13 3.37
CA THR A 155 -0.38 -13.36 1.92
C THR A 155 0.28 -12.17 1.22
N VAL A 156 -0.14 -10.94 1.56
CA VAL A 156 0.46 -9.73 0.98
C VAL A 156 1.90 -9.55 1.45
N LEU A 157 2.23 -9.85 2.72
CA LEU A 157 3.60 -9.81 3.22
C LEU A 157 4.52 -10.77 2.46
N LEU A 158 4.07 -12.00 2.20
CA LEU A 158 4.81 -12.96 1.36
C LEU A 158 5.00 -12.43 -0.07
N ASN A 159 3.96 -11.82 -0.66
CA ASN A 159 4.06 -11.19 -1.98
C ASN A 159 5.07 -10.03 -2.00
N VAL A 160 5.06 -9.17 -0.97
CA VAL A 160 6.06 -8.10 -0.80
C VAL A 160 7.46 -8.70 -0.76
N PHE A 161 7.68 -9.77 -0.01
CA PHE A 161 8.98 -10.45 0.05
C PHE A 161 9.44 -10.95 -1.33
N PHE A 162 8.59 -11.63 -2.09
CA PHE A 162 8.91 -12.05 -3.45
C PHE A 162 9.19 -10.86 -4.38
N ARG A 163 8.40 -9.78 -4.29
CA ARG A 163 8.61 -8.57 -5.09
C ARG A 163 9.90 -7.84 -4.75
N ILE A 164 10.33 -7.86 -3.49
CA ILE A 164 11.66 -7.37 -3.08
C ILE A 164 12.75 -8.17 -3.79
N GLN A 165 12.68 -9.50 -3.77
CA GLN A 165 13.66 -10.36 -4.44
C GLN A 165 13.72 -10.11 -5.95
N THR A 166 12.56 -9.98 -6.60
CA THR A 166 12.49 -9.67 -8.03
C THR A 166 13.07 -8.30 -8.34
N SER A 167 12.72 -7.27 -7.56
CA SER A 167 13.24 -5.91 -7.75
C SER A 167 14.76 -5.86 -7.57
N LEU A 168 15.31 -6.64 -6.63
CA LEU A 168 16.76 -6.77 -6.44
C LEU A 168 17.46 -7.36 -7.65
N LYS A 169 16.89 -8.39 -8.29
CA LYS A 169 17.47 -9.02 -9.49
C LYS A 169 17.55 -8.04 -10.65
N VAL A 170 16.54 -7.18 -10.80
CA VAL A 170 16.47 -6.23 -11.91
C VAL A 170 17.42 -5.03 -11.70
N ILE A 171 17.63 -4.56 -10.47
CA ILE A 171 18.55 -3.45 -10.17
C ILE A 171 20.04 -3.90 -10.21
N LYS A 172 20.31 -5.21 -10.09
CA LYS A 172 21.67 -5.76 -10.22
C LYS A 172 22.14 -5.90 -11.66
N LYS A 173 21.22 -6.08 -12.61
CA LYS A 173 21.51 -6.10 -14.05
C LYS A 173 21.79 -4.69 -14.54
#